data_AF-A0A8K1K0N0-F1
#
_entry.id   AF-A0A8K1K0N0-F1
#
_cell.length_a   1.000
_cell.length_b   1.000
_cell.length_c   1.000
_cell.angle_alpha   90.00
_cell.angle_beta   90.00
_cell.angle_gamma   90.00
#
_symmetry.space_group_name_H-M   'P 1'
#
loop_
_entity.id
_entity.type
_entity.pdbx_description
1 polymer ?
#
loop_
_entity_poly.entity_id
_entity_poly.type
_entity_poly.pdbx_seq_one_letter_code
_entity_poly.pdbx_strand_id
1 'polypeptide(L)'
;GLFLNNGPGDPIVCKETVENIKALLESPDCKPIFGICLGHQLLATAIGCKTFKMKYGNRGHNLPCLHHSTKRCFMTSQNHGFAVNAQSLSS
;
A
#
# COMPACT_ATOMS: atom_id res chain seq x y z
N GLY A 1 -7.08 -16.52 -1.17
CA GLY A 1 -6.24 -15.33 -0.98
C GLY A 1 -6.91 -14.39 -0.01
N LEU A 2 -6.22 -13.33 0.37
CA LEU A 2 -6.75 -12.23 1.19
C LEU A 2 -6.73 -10.94 0.36
N PHE A 3 -7.81 -10.17 0.42
CA PHE A 3 -7.91 -8.88 -0.25
C PHE A 3 -8.05 -7.76 0.78
N LEU A 4 -7.17 -6.75 0.68
CA LEU A 4 -7.15 -5.57 1.54
C LEU A 4 -7.70 -4.38 0.75
N ASN A 5 -8.92 -3.95 1.09
CA ASN A 5 -9.60 -2.90 0.34
C ASN A 5 -9.07 -1.48 0.67
N ASN A 6 -9.58 -0.47 -0.03
CA ASN A 6 -9.34 0.94 0.26
C ASN A 6 -10.03 1.40 1.56
N GLY A 7 -9.61 2.56 2.08
CA GLY A 7 -10.23 3.18 3.25
C GLY A 7 -9.63 4.54 3.59
N PRO A 8 -10.26 5.31 4.48
CA PRO A 8 -9.70 6.55 5.02
C PRO A 8 -8.64 6.25 6.09
N GLY A 9 -7.73 7.21 6.33
CA GLY A 9 -6.86 7.21 7.50
C GLY A 9 -5.37 6.97 7.21
N ASP A 10 -4.61 6.88 8.30
CA ASP A 10 -3.17 6.60 8.31
C ASP A 10 -2.94 5.14 8.77
N PRO A 11 -2.23 4.31 7.99
CA PRO A 11 -1.84 2.94 8.37
C PRO A 11 -1.20 2.83 9.75
N ILE A 12 -0.50 3.87 10.22
CA ILE A 12 0.18 3.88 11.52
C ILE A 12 -0.81 3.72 12.68
N VAL A 13 -2.08 4.09 12.48
CA VAL A 13 -3.15 3.96 13.48
C VAL A 13 -3.70 2.54 13.55
N CYS A 14 -3.51 1.73 12.51
CA CYS A 14 -4.04 0.37 12.38
C CYS A 14 -3.03 -0.71 12.83
N LYS A 15 -2.40 -0.53 14.00
CA LYS A 15 -1.33 -1.41 14.49
C LYS A 15 -1.72 -2.88 14.55
N GLU A 16 -2.89 -3.19 15.11
CA GLU A 16 -3.39 -4.56 15.19
C GLU A 16 -3.57 -5.20 13.81
N THR A 17 -4.11 -4.44 12.85
CA THR A 17 -4.27 -4.91 11.47
C THR A 17 -2.93 -5.18 10.80
N VAL A 18 -1.93 -4.32 11.02
CA VAL A 18 -0.58 -4.50 10.50
C VAL A 18 0.07 -5.76 11.08
N GLU A 19 -0.03 -5.99 12.39
CA GLU A 19 0.52 -7.20 13.04
C GLU A 19 -0.17 -8.48 12.53
N ASN A 20 -1.49 -8.45 12.35
CA ASN A 20 -2.22 -9.59 11.79
C ASN A 20 -1.78 -9.88 10.35
N ILE A 21 -1.59 -8.85 9.51
CA ILE A 21 -1.09 -9.03 8.14
C ILE A 21 0.33 -9.59 8.16
N LYS A 22 1.19 -9.10 9.07
CA LYS A 22 2.56 -9.58 9.22
C LYS A 22 2.60 -11.07 9.61
N ALA A 23 1.80 -11.48 10.60
CA ALA A 23 1.68 -12.88 10.99
C ALA A 23 1.20 -13.78 9.84
N LEU A 24 0.28 -13.28 9.00
CA LEU A 24 -0.16 -14.00 7.80
C LEU A 24 0.94 -14.12 6.74
N LEU A 25 1.74 -13.08 6.54
CA LEU A 25 2.87 -13.09 5.61
C LEU A 25 3.98 -14.06 6.04
N GLU A 26 4.20 -14.21 7.34
CA GLU A 26 5.18 -15.13 7.93
C GLU A 26 4.67 -16.59 8.01
N SER A 27 3.38 -16.83 7.74
CA SER A 27 2.79 -18.16 7.77
C SER A 27 3.33 -19.05 6.64
N PRO A 28 3.66 -20.32 6.91
CA PRO A 28 4.13 -21.26 5.88
C PRO A 28 3.08 -21.52 4.78
N ASP A 29 1.79 -21.36 5.10
CA ASP A 29 0.67 -21.54 4.17
C ASP A 29 0.14 -20.20 3.63
N CYS A 30 1.01 -19.20 3.48
CA CYS A 30 0.64 -17.85 3.05
C CYS A 30 -0.09 -17.89 1.70
N LYS A 31 -1.38 -17.54 1.72
CA LYS A 31 -2.22 -17.40 0.54
C LYS A 31 -1.96 -16.03 -0.10
N PRO A 32 -2.10 -15.88 -1.44
CA PRO A 32 -1.88 -14.60 -2.11
C PRO A 32 -2.66 -13.45 -1.47
N ILE A 33 -1.96 -12.34 -1.21
CA ILE A 33 -2.52 -11.12 -0.61
C ILE A 33 -2.46 -9.99 -1.64
N PHE A 34 -3.57 -9.28 -1.83
CA PHE A 34 -3.64 -8.12 -2.72
C PHE A 34 -4.24 -6.92 -2.01
N GLY A 35 -3.56 -5.78 -2.04
CA GLY A 35 -3.98 -4.56 -1.34
C GLY A 35 -4.15 -3.36 -2.28
N ILE A 36 -5.25 -2.62 -2.13
CA ILE A 36 -5.55 -1.41 -2.91
C ILE A 36 -5.62 -0.19 -1.99
N CYS A 37 -4.98 0.92 -2.40
CA CYS A 37 -4.96 2.19 -1.66
C CYS A 37 -4.48 2.00 -0.20
N LEU A 38 -5.37 2.08 0.80
CA LEU A 38 -5.01 1.81 2.19
C LEU A 38 -4.47 0.38 2.36
N GLY A 39 -5.05 -0.61 1.69
CA GLY A 39 -4.55 -1.98 1.72
C GLY A 39 -3.11 -2.12 1.22
N HIS A 40 -2.72 -1.34 0.21
CA HIS A 40 -1.32 -1.28 -0.26
C HIS A 40 -0.39 -0.73 0.84
N GLN A 41 -0.83 0.31 1.55
CA GLN A 41 -0.04 0.93 2.60
C GLN A 41 0.08 0.04 3.85
N LEU A 42 -1.00 -0.67 4.24
CA LEU A 42 -0.98 -1.63 5.33
C LEU A 42 -0.03 -2.78 5.02
N LEU A 43 -0.07 -3.31 3.80
CA LEU A 43 0.84 -4.36 3.36
C LEU A 43 2.30 -3.91 3.39
N ALA A 44 2.59 -2.70 2.91
CA ALA A 44 3.93 -2.13 2.96
C ALA A 44 4.42 -1.93 4.41
N THR A 45 3.54 -1.46 5.30
CA THR A 45 3.87 -1.28 6.72
C THR A 45 4.14 -2.63 7.40
N ALA A 46 3.39 -3.68 7.06
CA ALA A 46 3.58 -5.03 7.61
C ALA A 46 4.96 -5.62 7.28
N ILE A 47 5.56 -5.25 6.14
CA ILE A 47 6.93 -5.63 5.76
C ILE A 47 7.99 -4.62 6.24
N GLY A 48 7.64 -3.68 7.12
CA GLY A 48 8.57 -2.74 7.75
C GLY A 48 8.77 -1.41 7.01
N CYS A 49 8.05 -1.14 5.93
CA CYS A 49 8.12 0.16 5.27
C CYS A 49 7.45 1.25 6.12
N LYS A 50 7.88 2.50 5.91
CA LYS A 50 7.31 3.70 6.53
C LYS A 50 6.36 4.40 5.56
N THR A 51 5.29 4.96 6.09
CA THR A 51 4.36 5.81 5.36
C THR A 51 4.52 7.26 5.78
N PHE A 52 4.14 8.18 4.90
CA PHE A 52 4.18 9.62 5.18
C PHE A 52 2.98 10.34 4.56
N LYS A 53 2.59 11.44 5.18
CA LYS A 53 1.51 12.31 4.69
C LYS A 53 2.02 13.19 3.55
N MET A 54 1.36 13.13 2.41
CA MET A 54 1.65 13.98 1.25
C MET A 54 1.10 15.40 1.50
N LYS A 55 1.74 16.42 0.91
CA LYS A 55 1.32 17.82 1.06
C LYS A 55 -0.11 18.07 0.56
N TYR A 56 -0.44 17.55 -0.62
CA TYR A 56 -1.76 17.69 -1.25
C TYR A 56 -2.44 16.35 -1.53
N GLY A 57 -1.67 15.25 -1.52
CA GLY A 57 -2.14 13.93 -1.92
C GLY A 57 -2.39 13.81 -3.42
N ASN A 58 -2.83 12.63 -3.82
CA ASN A 58 -3.25 12.31 -5.18
C ASN A 58 -4.76 12.11 -5.19
N ARG A 59 -5.50 13.02 -5.85
CA ARG A 59 -6.96 13.04 -5.91
C ARG A 59 -7.44 13.39 -7.30
N GLY A 60 -7.88 12.39 -8.07
CA GLY A 60 -8.38 12.59 -9.43
C GLY A 60 -8.49 11.30 -10.23
N HIS A 61 -9.08 11.40 -11.41
CA HIS A 61 -9.33 10.27 -12.33
C HIS A 61 -8.35 10.20 -13.50
N ASN A 62 -7.35 11.09 -13.53
CA ASN A 62 -6.42 11.31 -14.63
C ASN A 62 -4.95 11.28 -14.17
N LEU A 63 -4.62 10.50 -13.14
CA LEU A 63 -3.24 10.41 -12.67
C LEU A 63 -2.47 9.32 -13.43
N PRO A 64 -1.34 9.64 -14.06
CA PRO A 64 -0.52 8.65 -14.74
C PRO A 64 0.20 7.75 -13.73
N CYS A 65 0.27 6.45 -14.03
CA CYS A 65 1.05 5.46 -13.28
C CYS A 65 1.89 4.62 -14.25
N LEU A 66 3.20 4.53 -13.99
CA LEU A 66 4.14 3.82 -14.84
C LEU A 66 4.43 2.42 -14.27
N HIS A 67 4.18 1.39 -15.07
CA HIS A 67 4.66 0.05 -14.79
C HIS A 67 6.14 -0.06 -15.17
N HIS A 68 7.03 0.03 -14.17
CA HIS A 68 8.47 0.22 -14.37
C HIS A 68 9.17 -0.86 -15.22
N SER A 69 8.72 -2.12 -15.15
CA SER A 69 9.28 -3.26 -15.90
C SER A 69 8.93 -3.21 -17.39
N THR A 70 7.70 -2.81 -17.73
CA THR A 70 7.19 -2.80 -19.12
C THR A 70 7.22 -1.42 -19.78
N LYS A 71 7.50 -0.37 -19.01
CA LYS A 71 7.41 1.05 -19.41
C LYS A 71 6.02 1.51 -19.89
N ARG A 72 4.98 0.70 -19.69
CA ARG A 72 3.61 1.08 -19.99
C ARG A 72 3.08 2.08 -18.97
N CYS A 73 2.49 3.17 -19.46
CA CYS A 73 1.78 4.15 -18.65
C CYS A 73 0.28 3.86 -18.67
N PHE A 74 -0.37 4.00 -17.52
CA PHE A 74 -1.81 3.84 -17.35
C PHE A 74 -2.39 5.10 -16.72
N MET A 75 -3.55 5.54 -17.22
CA MET A 75 -4.34 6.57 -16.55
C MET A 75 -5.14 5.92 -15.42
N THR A 76 -5.01 6.45 -14.21
CA THR A 76 -5.56 5.83 -12.99
C THR A 76 -6.43 6.79 -12.20
N SER A 77 -7.41 6.23 -11.50
CA SER A 77 -8.13 6.94 -10.45
C SER A 77 -7.39 6.78 -9.13
N GLN A 78 -7.03 7.89 -8.50
CA GLN A 78 -6.32 7.92 -7.23
C GLN A 78 -7.06 8.83 -6.24
N ASN A 79 -7.13 8.38 -4.99
CA ASN A 79 -7.68 9.15 -3.89
C ASN A 79 -6.96 8.76 -2.58
N HIS A 80 -5.75 9.27 -2.39
CA HIS A 80 -4.97 9.02 -1.17
C HIS A 80 -4.15 10.25 -0.75
N GLY A 81 -4.08 10.47 0.56
CA GLY A 81 -3.26 11.53 1.18
C GLY A 81 -1.95 11.04 1.78
N PHE A 82 -1.72 9.72 1.79
CA PHE A 82 -0.52 9.08 2.31
C PHE A 82 0.17 8.29 1.22
N ALA A 83 1.48 8.12 1.34
CA ALA A 83 2.28 7.32 0.43
C ALA A 83 3.29 6.47 1.21
N VAL A 84 3.72 5.37 0.59
CA VAL A 84 4.80 4.52 1.11
C VAL A 84 6.14 5.14 0.70
N ASN A 85 7.08 5.24 1.63
CA ASN A 85 8.44 5.66 1.33
C ASN A 85 9.22 4.49 0.71
N ALA A 86 9.47 4.55 -0.60
CA ALA A 86 10.23 3.51 -1.30
C ALA A 86 11.65 3.30 -0.75
N GLN A 87 12.28 4.33 -0.16
CA GLN A 87 13.60 4.21 0.47
C GLN A 87 13.58 3.45 1.80
N SER A 88 12.40 3.27 2.40
CA SER A 88 12.26 2.51 3.64
C SER A 88 12.09 1.00 3.42
N LEU A 89 11.98 0.57 2.17
CA LEU A 89 12.02 -0.85 1.84
C LEU A 89 13.47 -1.32 1.99
N SER A 90 13.75 -2.09 3.05
CA SER A 90 15.04 -2.76 3.21
C SER A 90 15.14 -3.90 2.19
N SER A 91 16.28 -3.96 1.48
CA SER A 91 16.65 -5.04 0.57
C SER A 91 16.70 -6.40 1.26
#